data_AF-A0A2W2IXS8-F1
#
_entry.id   AF-A0A2W2IXS8-F1
#
_cell.length_a   1.000
_cell.length_b   1.000
_cell.length_c   1.000
_cell.angle_alpha   90.00
_cell.angle_beta   90.00
_cell.angle_gamma   90.00
#
_symmetry.space_group_name_H-M   'P 1'
#
loop_
_entity.id
_entity.type
_entity.pdbx_description
1 polymer ?
#
loop_
_entity_poly.entity_id
_entity_poly.type
_entity_poly.pdbx_seq_one_letter_code
_entity_poly.pdbx_strand_id
1 'polypeptide(L)'
;MTRQLTTHNATITTAAVEVKTLTIRGKQVSLSVFRQLREEPLIADDGTLNGVPWGTVNYHPDKCTDLAEHWHIVWQHGQELRRARVFAKPDFDREPYEHGTFWAEEADLFVEVWAHEWLHGRVSNQPLPRDRHHTWGAGRFLTEVKFNMDGLTVGAVVNDTAINALNARLELDYARKQMESSGYDWQQEQLAKAEARAADTLAALDAGIDDWNITFDEAHAAYRKAVADEVARRRRHRDVRATLAQLPQLFIAV
;
A
#
# COMPACT_ATOMS: atom_id res chain seq x y z
N MET A 1 -18.34 -43.54 -17.88
CA MET A 1 -19.80 -43.69 -18.09
C MET A 1 -20.50 -42.53 -17.38
N THR A 2 -21.08 -41.60 -18.14
CA THR A 2 -21.83 -40.46 -17.60
C THR A 2 -23.19 -40.97 -17.11
N ARG A 3 -23.52 -40.74 -15.83
CA ARG A 3 -24.78 -41.21 -15.23
C ARG A 3 -25.95 -40.48 -15.88
N GLN A 4 -26.82 -41.21 -16.57
CA GLN A 4 -27.96 -40.64 -17.27
C GLN A 4 -28.98 -40.08 -16.26
N LEU A 5 -29.30 -38.79 -16.37
CA LEU A 5 -30.40 -38.17 -15.62
C LEU A 5 -31.73 -38.80 -16.08
N THR A 6 -32.52 -39.28 -15.13
CA THR A 6 -33.85 -39.84 -15.30
C THR A 6 -34.83 -39.04 -14.45
N THR A 7 -36.12 -39.10 -14.78
CA THR A 7 -37.19 -38.48 -13.97
C THR A 7 -37.20 -38.99 -12.52
N HIS A 8 -36.64 -40.19 -12.26
CA HIS A 8 -36.54 -40.78 -10.93
C HIS A 8 -35.29 -40.38 -10.15
N ASN A 9 -34.26 -39.82 -10.80
CA ASN A 9 -33.03 -39.36 -10.14
C ASN A 9 -32.85 -37.83 -10.19
N ALA A 10 -33.74 -37.12 -10.87
CA ALA A 10 -33.85 -35.67 -10.85
C ALA A 10 -34.55 -35.21 -9.55
N THR A 11 -33.89 -34.36 -8.76
CA THR A 11 -34.48 -33.73 -7.57
C THR A 11 -34.70 -32.26 -7.84
N ILE A 12 -35.93 -31.77 -7.66
CA ILE A 12 -36.24 -30.33 -7.71
C ILE A 12 -36.05 -29.78 -6.30
N THR A 13 -35.14 -28.83 -6.16
CA THR A 13 -34.97 -28.09 -4.91
C THR A 13 -35.51 -26.68 -5.12
N THR A 14 -36.57 -26.32 -4.39
CA THR A 14 -37.11 -24.96 -4.43
C THR A 14 -36.31 -24.07 -3.49
N ALA A 15 -35.75 -22.98 -4.02
CA ALA A 15 -35.15 -21.92 -3.22
C ALA A 15 -36.20 -20.84 -2.93
N ALA A 16 -36.45 -20.54 -1.65
CA ALA A 16 -37.22 -19.37 -1.25
C ALA A 16 -36.28 -18.17 -1.15
N VAL A 17 -36.64 -17.04 -1.78
CA VAL A 17 -35.83 -15.81 -1.78
C VAL A 17 -36.65 -14.63 -1.29
N GLU A 18 -36.07 -13.82 -0.41
CA GLU A 18 -36.65 -12.55 0.03
C GLU A 18 -36.12 -11.42 -0.87
N VAL A 19 -37.03 -10.60 -1.40
CA VAL A 19 -36.67 -9.44 -2.22
C VAL A 19 -36.87 -8.17 -1.40
N LYS A 20 -35.77 -7.46 -1.11
CA LYS A 20 -35.82 -6.17 -0.42
C LYS A 20 -35.91 -5.04 -1.44
N THR A 21 -36.81 -4.08 -1.21
CA THR A 21 -37.00 -2.91 -2.08
C THR A 21 -36.68 -1.62 -1.34
N LEU A 22 -36.12 -0.65 -2.06
CA LEU A 22 -35.90 0.69 -1.52
C LEU A 22 -37.20 1.49 -1.62
N THR A 23 -37.63 2.11 -0.51
CA THR A 23 -38.81 2.99 -0.50
C THR A 23 -38.48 4.37 0.04
N ILE A 24 -39.09 5.41 -0.52
CA ILE A 24 -39.02 6.79 -0.04
C ILE A 24 -40.45 7.24 0.24
N ARG A 25 -40.76 7.53 1.51
CA ARG A 25 -42.13 7.88 1.96
C ARG A 25 -43.18 6.85 1.52
N GLY A 26 -42.86 5.56 1.64
CA GLY A 26 -43.75 4.45 1.29
C GLY A 26 -43.90 4.17 -0.21
N LYS A 27 -43.25 4.95 -1.09
CA LYS A 27 -43.23 4.69 -2.53
C LYS A 27 -41.95 3.97 -2.91
N GLN A 28 -42.07 2.88 -3.68
CA GLN A 28 -40.91 2.16 -4.21
C GLN A 28 -40.08 3.08 -5.11
N VAL A 29 -38.77 3.03 -4.96
CA VAL A 29 -37.83 3.77 -5.78
C VAL A 29 -37.78 3.15 -7.18
N SER A 30 -37.97 3.98 -8.20
CA SER A 30 -37.79 3.62 -9.60
C SER A 30 -36.33 3.75 -10.04
N LEU A 31 -36.01 3.14 -11.18
CA LEU A 31 -34.70 3.31 -11.81
C LEU A 31 -34.36 4.79 -12.12
N SER A 32 -35.35 5.59 -12.52
CA SER A 32 -35.16 7.01 -12.81
C SER A 32 -34.79 7.84 -11.57
N VAL A 33 -35.33 7.50 -10.40
CA VAL A 33 -34.98 8.15 -9.12
C VAL A 33 -33.60 7.69 -8.67
N PHE A 34 -33.27 6.40 -8.78
CA PHE A 34 -31.94 5.89 -8.45
C PHE A 34 -30.82 6.59 -9.23
N ARG A 35 -31.02 6.81 -10.54
CA ARG A 35 -30.06 7.52 -11.40
C ARG A 35 -29.85 8.98 -11.00
N GLN A 36 -30.80 9.59 -10.29
CA GLN A 36 -30.68 10.96 -9.77
C GLN A 36 -29.93 11.04 -8.43
N LEU A 37 -29.67 9.90 -7.77
CA LEU A 37 -28.87 9.91 -6.55
C LEU A 37 -27.45 10.36 -6.86
N ARG A 38 -26.95 11.31 -6.06
CA ARG A 38 -25.59 11.82 -6.16
C ARG A 38 -24.59 10.70 -5.85
N GLU A 39 -23.61 10.54 -6.73
CA GLU A 39 -22.50 9.61 -6.51
C GLU A 39 -21.44 10.26 -5.62
N GLU A 40 -21.09 9.60 -4.51
CA GLU A 40 -20.01 10.02 -3.62
C GLU A 40 -19.32 8.82 -2.96
N PRO A 41 -18.04 8.96 -2.55
CA PRO A 41 -17.34 7.90 -1.84
C PRO A 41 -18.04 7.53 -0.52
N LEU A 42 -18.39 6.25 -0.39
CA LEU A 42 -18.92 5.71 0.87
C LEU A 42 -17.79 5.42 1.88
N ILE A 43 -16.61 5.03 1.42
CA ILE A 43 -15.47 4.72 2.28
C ILE A 43 -14.50 5.90 2.19
N ALA A 44 -14.14 6.48 3.33
CA ALA A 44 -13.12 7.52 3.43
C ALA A 44 -11.70 6.95 3.25
N ASP A 45 -10.71 7.82 3.05
CA ASP A 45 -9.32 7.43 2.84
C ASP A 45 -8.72 6.69 4.03
N ASP A 46 -9.19 6.99 5.25
CA ASP A 46 -8.77 6.33 6.49
C ASP A 46 -9.43 4.95 6.71
N GLY A 47 -10.32 4.53 5.80
CA GLY A 47 -11.05 3.28 5.86
C GLY A 47 -12.36 3.33 6.66
N THR A 48 -12.79 4.48 7.16
CA THR A 48 -14.10 4.65 7.82
C THR A 48 -15.24 4.84 6.82
N LEU A 49 -16.49 4.73 7.28
CA LEU A 49 -17.68 4.96 6.47
C LEU A 49 -18.16 6.41 6.58
N ASN A 50 -18.38 7.07 5.45
CA ASN A 50 -18.95 8.41 5.38
C ASN A 50 -20.46 8.47 5.69
N GLY A 51 -21.10 7.31 5.89
CA GLY A 51 -22.52 7.22 6.20
C GLY A 51 -23.00 5.79 6.37
N VAL A 52 -24.32 5.60 6.38
CA VAL A 52 -24.93 4.30 6.66
C VAL A 52 -25.23 3.58 5.34
N PRO A 53 -24.60 2.43 5.05
CA PRO A 53 -24.95 1.64 3.88
C PRO A 53 -26.31 0.96 4.06
N TRP A 54 -27.13 0.97 3.02
CA TRP A 54 -28.46 0.33 3.04
C TRP A 54 -28.48 -1.00 2.29
N GLY A 55 -27.79 -1.06 1.13
CA GLY A 55 -27.80 -2.25 0.31
C GLY A 55 -27.07 -2.08 -1.02
N THR A 56 -26.81 -3.20 -1.70
CA THR A 56 -26.22 -3.22 -3.04
C THR A 56 -27.31 -3.17 -4.11
N VAL A 57 -27.00 -2.65 -5.30
CA VAL A 57 -27.90 -2.62 -6.45
C VAL A 57 -27.19 -3.27 -7.62
N ASN A 58 -27.83 -4.27 -8.24
CA ASN A 58 -27.32 -4.90 -9.46
C ASN A 58 -27.76 -4.12 -10.71
N TYR A 59 -27.36 -2.86 -10.79
CA TYR A 59 -27.60 -1.98 -11.93
C TYR A 59 -26.36 -1.12 -12.17
N HIS A 60 -25.88 -1.10 -13.41
CA HIS A 60 -24.66 -0.40 -13.81
C HIS A 60 -25.03 0.86 -14.62
N PRO A 61 -25.25 2.02 -13.97
CA PRO A 61 -25.60 3.26 -14.69
C PRO A 61 -24.55 3.64 -15.73
N ASP A 62 -23.27 3.42 -15.43
CA ASP A 62 -22.13 3.88 -16.23
C ASP A 62 -21.49 2.78 -17.09
N LYS A 63 -22.18 1.64 -17.30
CA LYS A 63 -21.69 0.51 -18.11
C LYS A 63 -20.30 -0.01 -17.67
N CYS A 64 -20.10 -0.21 -16.37
CA CYS A 64 -18.83 -0.63 -15.78
C CYS A 64 -18.43 -2.10 -16.06
N THR A 65 -18.74 -2.67 -17.22
CA THR A 65 -18.50 -4.11 -17.51
C THR A 65 -17.03 -4.49 -17.54
N ASP A 66 -16.15 -3.54 -17.89
CA ASP A 66 -14.71 -3.80 -18.05
C ASP A 66 -13.91 -3.44 -16.79
N LEU A 67 -14.58 -2.97 -15.73
CA LEU A 67 -13.93 -2.64 -14.47
C LEU A 67 -13.80 -3.90 -13.60
N ALA A 68 -12.78 -3.92 -12.73
CA ALA A 68 -12.70 -4.98 -11.72
C ALA A 68 -13.95 -5.04 -10.84
N GLU A 69 -14.16 -6.18 -10.20
CA GLU A 69 -15.33 -6.45 -9.35
C GLU A 69 -15.61 -5.30 -8.37
N HIS A 70 -16.84 -4.78 -8.41
CA HIS A 70 -17.30 -3.66 -7.62
C HIS A 70 -18.79 -3.75 -7.33
N TRP A 71 -19.21 -3.06 -6.28
CA TRP A 71 -20.59 -2.93 -5.86
C TRP A 71 -21.09 -1.51 -6.12
N HIS A 72 -22.35 -1.39 -6.54
CA HIS A 72 -23.10 -0.15 -6.49
C HIS A 72 -23.91 -0.15 -5.20
N ILE A 73 -23.61 0.75 -4.27
CA ILE A 73 -24.19 0.76 -2.94
C ILE A 73 -25.06 2.00 -2.77
N VAL A 74 -26.29 1.82 -2.31
CA VAL A 74 -27.10 2.93 -1.80
C VAL A 74 -26.77 3.13 -0.33
N TRP A 75 -26.53 4.38 0.04
CA TRP A 75 -26.17 4.73 1.40
C TRP A 75 -26.73 6.10 1.79
N GLN A 76 -26.72 6.40 3.08
CA GLN A 76 -27.31 7.59 3.65
C GLN A 76 -26.25 8.46 4.33
N HIS A 77 -26.22 9.75 3.97
CA HIS A 77 -25.45 10.78 4.66
C HIS A 77 -26.42 11.78 5.29
N GLY A 78 -26.57 11.73 6.61
CA GLY A 78 -27.58 12.53 7.30
C GLY A 78 -29.00 12.23 6.79
N GLN A 79 -29.64 13.20 6.13
CA GLN A 79 -30.99 13.07 5.57
C GLN A 79 -31.02 12.77 4.06
N GLU A 80 -29.86 12.60 3.44
CA GLU A 80 -29.74 12.45 1.99
C GLU A 80 -29.35 11.02 1.61
N LEU A 81 -30.02 10.48 0.59
CA LEU A 81 -29.61 9.24 -0.05
C LEU A 81 -28.58 9.52 -1.15
N ARG A 82 -27.55 8.68 -1.18
CA ARG A 82 -26.42 8.75 -2.10
C ARG A 82 -26.17 7.37 -2.69
N ARG A 83 -25.40 7.34 -3.77
CA ARG A 83 -24.86 6.09 -4.32
C ARG A 83 -23.34 6.13 -4.27
N ALA A 84 -22.71 4.96 -4.17
CA ALA A 84 -21.27 4.81 -4.25
C ALA A 84 -20.93 3.63 -5.14
N ARG A 85 -19.84 3.77 -5.91
CA ARG A 85 -19.15 2.65 -6.54
C ARG A 85 -18.00 2.22 -5.62
N VAL A 86 -18.05 0.99 -5.11
CA VAL A 86 -17.04 0.46 -4.19
C VAL A 86 -16.41 -0.79 -4.79
N PHE A 87 -15.11 -0.77 -5.05
CA PHE A 87 -14.40 -1.97 -5.47
C PHE A 87 -14.36 -3.02 -4.36
N ALA A 88 -14.58 -4.29 -4.74
CA ALA A 88 -14.64 -5.43 -3.82
C ALA A 88 -13.31 -5.60 -3.05
N LYS A 89 -12.20 -5.28 -3.71
CA LYS A 89 -10.87 -5.18 -3.10
C LYS A 89 -10.45 -3.72 -3.00
N PRO A 90 -9.77 -3.30 -1.92
CA PRO A 90 -9.12 -2.00 -1.87
C PRO A 90 -8.00 -1.93 -2.91
N ASP A 91 -7.65 -0.72 -3.36
CA ASP A 91 -6.69 -0.54 -4.45
C ASP A 91 -5.31 -1.13 -4.14
N PHE A 92 -4.89 -1.09 -2.87
CA PHE A 92 -3.64 -1.69 -2.43
C PHE A 92 -3.61 -3.23 -2.42
N ASP A 93 -4.75 -3.89 -2.61
CA ASP A 93 -4.86 -5.36 -2.74
C ASP A 93 -5.16 -5.79 -4.20
N ARG A 94 -5.09 -4.87 -5.18
CA ARG A 94 -5.37 -5.15 -6.60
C ARG A 94 -4.07 -5.50 -7.34
N GLU A 95 -4.05 -6.66 -7.99
CA GLU A 95 -3.00 -7.09 -8.92
C GLU A 95 -3.06 -6.31 -10.26
N PRO A 96 -1.94 -6.21 -11.01
CA PRO A 96 -0.70 -6.98 -10.85
C PRO A 96 0.55 -6.18 -10.44
N TYR A 97 0.51 -4.85 -10.40
CA TYR A 97 1.75 -4.08 -10.27
C TYR A 97 1.55 -2.90 -9.29
N GLU A 98 2.36 -2.91 -8.22
CA GLU A 98 2.84 -1.73 -7.48
C GLU A 98 1.89 -1.00 -6.52
N HIS A 99 0.58 -1.26 -6.49
CA HIS A 99 -0.32 -0.52 -5.57
C HIS A 99 -0.23 -0.92 -4.09
N GLY A 100 0.55 -1.96 -3.76
CA GLY A 100 0.70 -2.45 -2.39
C GLY A 100 1.76 -1.73 -1.55
N THR A 101 2.70 -1.01 -2.17
CA THR A 101 3.77 -0.33 -1.43
C THR A 101 3.21 0.89 -0.70
N PHE A 102 3.45 0.95 0.60
CA PHE A 102 3.18 2.15 1.40
C PHE A 102 4.38 3.09 1.33
N TRP A 103 4.14 4.36 0.99
CA TRP A 103 5.15 5.41 0.97
C TRP A 103 4.85 6.40 2.09
N ALA A 104 5.85 6.65 2.93
CA ALA A 104 5.75 7.54 4.07
C ALA A 104 7.00 8.42 4.15
N GLU A 105 6.82 9.72 4.38
CA GLU A 105 7.95 10.65 4.55
C GLU A 105 8.83 10.24 5.76
N GLU A 106 8.23 9.62 6.78
CA GLU A 106 8.96 9.08 7.91
C GLU A 106 9.86 7.89 7.53
N ALA A 107 9.52 7.14 6.48
CA ALA A 107 10.36 6.07 5.98
C ALA A 107 11.60 6.64 5.26
N ASP A 108 11.43 7.72 4.49
CA ASP A 108 12.52 8.44 3.82
C ASP A 108 13.54 8.90 4.85
N LEU A 109 13.07 9.66 5.85
CA LEU A 109 13.92 10.18 6.94
C LEU A 109 14.58 9.06 7.73
N PHE A 110 13.83 8.02 8.12
CA PHE A 110 14.38 6.92 8.88
C PHE A 110 15.50 6.20 8.15
N VAL A 111 15.36 5.93 6.85
CA VAL A 111 16.40 5.25 6.06
C VAL A 111 17.67 6.09 5.99
N GLU A 112 17.55 7.41 5.84
CA GLU A 112 18.72 8.27 5.78
C GLU A 112 19.44 8.42 7.14
N VAL A 113 18.69 8.60 8.23
CA VAL A 113 19.26 8.62 9.60
C VAL A 113 19.89 7.25 9.92
N TRP A 114 19.25 6.16 9.53
CA TRP A 114 19.81 4.82 9.71
C TRP A 114 21.11 4.60 8.93
N ALA A 115 21.16 5.06 7.68
CA ALA A 115 22.36 5.03 6.86
C ALA A 115 23.51 5.77 7.55
N HIS A 116 23.24 6.98 8.05
CA HIS A 116 24.21 7.77 8.79
C HIS A 116 24.75 7.06 10.02
N GLU A 117 23.86 6.60 10.92
CA GLU A 117 24.26 5.88 12.12
C GLU A 117 25.09 4.63 11.82
N TRP A 118 24.75 3.91 10.75
CA TRP A 118 25.48 2.71 10.33
C TRP A 118 26.87 3.05 9.79
N LEU A 119 26.99 4.11 9.00
CA LEU A 119 28.27 4.57 8.46
C LEU A 119 29.23 4.98 9.57
N HIS A 120 28.71 5.59 10.65
CA HIS A 120 29.44 5.92 11.88
C HIS A 120 29.67 4.72 12.81
N GLY A 121 29.18 3.52 12.47
CA GLY A 121 29.32 2.32 13.29
C GLY A 121 28.53 2.36 14.60
N ARG A 122 27.56 3.27 14.73
CA ARG A 122 26.70 3.42 15.92
C ARG A 122 25.57 2.40 15.94
N VAL A 123 25.23 1.82 14.78
CA VAL A 123 24.35 0.65 14.66
C VAL A 123 25.04 -0.48 13.92
N SER A 124 24.81 -1.72 14.37
CA SER A 124 25.47 -2.92 13.84
C SER A 124 24.80 -3.50 12.60
N ASN A 125 23.51 -3.23 12.42
CA ASN A 125 22.72 -3.82 11.35
C ASN A 125 22.82 -2.96 10.10
N GLN A 126 23.26 -3.57 9.02
CA GLN A 126 23.39 -2.91 7.73
C GLN A 126 22.01 -2.48 7.19
N PRO A 127 21.90 -1.27 6.61
CA PRO A 127 20.65 -0.74 6.10
C PRO A 127 20.02 -1.46 4.92
N LEU A 128 20.61 -2.57 4.46
CA LEU A 128 20.33 -3.01 3.10
C LEU A 128 18.91 -3.57 2.92
N PRO A 129 18.15 -3.03 1.96
CA PRO A 129 16.98 -3.73 1.46
C PRO A 129 17.41 -5.04 0.81
N ARG A 130 16.54 -6.05 0.95
CA ARG A 130 16.74 -7.36 0.30
C ARG A 130 16.65 -7.28 -1.22
N ASP A 131 15.95 -6.27 -1.76
CA ASP A 131 15.77 -6.03 -3.19
C ASP A 131 16.02 -4.55 -3.49
N ARG A 132 16.94 -4.26 -4.43
CA ARG A 132 17.12 -2.92 -5.01
C ARG A 132 16.38 -2.91 -6.34
N HIS A 133 15.29 -2.14 -6.43
CA HIS A 133 14.74 -1.77 -7.72
C HIS A 133 15.18 -0.34 -8.04
N HIS A 134 15.88 -0.17 -9.15
CA HIS A 134 16.11 1.14 -9.74
C HIS A 134 14.91 1.44 -10.64
N THR A 135 13.91 2.17 -10.15
CA THR A 135 12.84 2.67 -11.00
C THR A 135 13.17 4.09 -11.47
N TRP A 136 13.01 4.32 -12.77
CA TRP A 136 13.34 5.57 -13.43
C TRP A 136 12.04 6.39 -13.60
N GLY A 137 11.95 7.55 -12.97
CA GLY A 137 10.80 8.46 -13.12
C GLY A 137 11.10 9.88 -12.64
N ALA A 138 10.85 10.88 -13.49
CA ALA A 138 10.91 12.31 -13.19
C ALA A 138 12.26 12.87 -12.65
N GLY A 139 13.40 12.23 -12.95
CA GLY A 139 14.73 12.77 -12.63
C GLY A 139 15.14 12.63 -11.15
N ARG A 140 14.49 11.76 -10.39
CA ARG A 140 14.92 11.33 -9.05
C ARG A 140 15.30 9.86 -9.11
N PHE A 141 16.45 9.48 -8.54
CA PHE A 141 16.75 8.07 -8.26
C PHE A 141 15.83 7.62 -7.12
N LEU A 142 14.72 6.96 -7.44
CA LEU A 142 13.99 6.18 -6.44
C LEU A 142 14.77 4.89 -6.22
N THR A 143 15.65 4.86 -5.23
CA THR A 143 16.10 3.59 -4.67
C THR A 143 14.97 3.10 -3.77
N GLU A 144 14.09 2.26 -4.31
CA GLU A 144 13.02 1.66 -3.52
C GLU A 144 13.64 0.69 -2.50
N VAL A 145 13.62 1.08 -1.23
CA VAL A 145 14.02 0.22 -0.12
C VAL A 145 12.76 -0.46 0.41
N LYS A 146 12.59 -1.76 0.12
CA LYS A 146 11.44 -2.54 0.61
C LYS A 146 11.74 -3.17 1.96
N PHE A 147 11.00 -2.75 2.97
CA PHE A 147 10.89 -3.48 4.23
C PHE A 147 9.61 -4.28 4.25
N ASN A 148 9.66 -5.53 4.71
CA ASN A 148 8.46 -6.26 5.10
C ASN A 148 8.28 -6.08 6.60
N MET A 149 7.30 -5.26 6.97
CA MET A 149 6.96 -5.00 8.36
C MET A 149 5.50 -5.30 8.59
N ASP A 150 5.22 -6.27 9.46
CA ASP A 150 3.86 -6.72 9.74
C ASP A 150 3.08 -7.12 8.47
N GLY A 151 3.80 -7.65 7.46
CA GLY A 151 3.23 -8.04 6.16
C GLY A 151 3.02 -6.88 5.18
N LEU A 152 3.44 -5.66 5.53
CA LEU A 152 3.38 -4.47 4.69
C LEU A 152 4.73 -4.24 4.00
N THR A 153 4.69 -4.05 2.68
CA THR A 153 5.83 -3.51 1.92
C THR A 153 5.83 -2.00 2.08
N VAL A 154 6.89 -1.46 2.68
CA VAL A 154 7.10 -0.02 2.82
C VAL A 154 8.22 0.41 1.88
N GLY A 155 7.99 1.47 1.10
CA GLY A 155 8.97 2.11 0.23
C GLY A 155 9.45 3.41 0.86
N ALA A 156 10.71 3.75 0.58
CA ALA A 156 11.34 5.00 0.98
C ALA A 156 12.07 5.62 -0.22
N VAL A 157 12.07 6.94 -0.30
CA VAL A 157 12.89 7.75 -1.19
C VAL A 157 14.13 8.18 -0.42
N VAL A 158 15.30 7.91 -0.98
CA VAL A 158 16.59 8.19 -0.34
C VAL A 158 17.36 9.16 -1.23
N ASN A 159 17.94 10.20 -0.64
CA ASN A 159 18.80 11.16 -1.32
C ASN A 159 20.04 10.49 -1.92
N ASP A 160 20.44 10.95 -3.11
CA ASP A 160 21.65 10.51 -3.81
C ASP A 160 22.91 10.58 -2.93
N THR A 161 23.03 11.59 -2.06
CA THR A 161 24.16 11.71 -1.12
C THR A 161 24.23 10.52 -0.17
N ALA A 162 23.10 10.14 0.44
CA ALA A 162 23.03 8.98 1.34
C ALA A 162 23.28 7.67 0.59
N ILE A 163 22.73 7.51 -0.62
CA ILE A 163 22.98 6.34 -1.47
C ILE A 163 24.47 6.23 -1.82
N ASN A 164 25.11 7.35 -2.19
CA ASN A 164 26.53 7.38 -2.53
C ASN A 164 27.41 7.00 -1.35
N ALA A 165 27.09 7.48 -0.14
CA ALA A 165 27.80 7.11 1.08
C ALA A 165 27.63 5.62 1.43
N LEU A 166 26.42 5.08 1.30
CA LEU A 166 26.15 3.65 1.48
C LEU A 166 26.94 2.77 0.50
N ASN A 167 26.96 3.14 -0.78
CA ASN A 167 27.71 2.41 -1.80
C ASN A 167 29.23 2.51 -1.57
N ALA A 168 29.74 3.68 -1.18
CA ALA A 168 31.16 3.84 -0.87
C ALA A 168 31.59 2.98 0.34
N ARG A 169 30.74 2.87 1.37
CA ARG A 169 31.02 1.98 2.51
C ARG A 169 30.99 0.51 2.12
N LEU A 170 30.05 0.09 1.27
CA LEU A 170 30.02 -1.27 0.74
C LEU A 170 31.28 -1.63 -0.04
N GLU A 171 31.76 -0.71 -0.88
CA GLU A 171 33.02 -0.87 -1.60
C GLU A 171 34.20 -0.99 -0.63
N LEU A 172 34.23 -0.18 0.44
CA LEU A 172 35.25 -0.26 1.49
C LEU A 172 35.22 -1.61 2.23
N ASP A 173 34.05 -2.07 2.65
CA ASP A 173 33.90 -3.36 3.33
C ASP A 173 34.33 -4.53 2.42
N TYR A 174 34.02 -4.44 1.12
CA TYR A 174 34.50 -5.40 0.12
C TYR A 174 36.02 -5.35 -0.06
N ALA A 175 36.61 -4.16 -0.17
CA ALA A 175 38.05 -3.98 -0.30
C ALA A 175 38.81 -4.50 0.93
N ARG A 176 38.29 -4.27 2.15
CA ARG A 176 38.84 -4.83 3.40
C ARG A 176 38.84 -6.35 3.37
N LYS A 177 37.73 -6.97 2.98
CA LYS A 177 37.62 -8.42 2.85
C LYS A 177 38.60 -8.99 1.81
N GLN A 178 38.81 -8.28 0.70
CA GLN A 178 39.81 -8.67 -0.30
C GLN A 178 41.23 -8.61 0.26
N MET A 179 41.57 -7.57 1.02
CA MET A 179 42.86 -7.41 1.69
C MET A 179 43.14 -8.50 2.74
N GLU A 180 42.11 -8.98 3.44
CA GLU A 180 42.23 -10.14 4.34
C GLU A 180 42.55 -11.42 3.57
N SER A 181 42.08 -11.55 2.33
CA SER A 181 42.25 -12.76 1.51
C SER A 181 43.57 -12.81 0.74
N SER A 182 44.11 -11.66 0.33
CA SER A 182 45.42 -11.55 -0.28
C SER A 182 46.01 -10.16 -0.03
N GLY A 183 47.31 -10.09 0.24
CA GLY A 183 48.01 -8.85 0.59
C GLY A 183 48.71 -8.18 -0.59
N TYR A 184 48.16 -8.26 -1.80
CA TYR A 184 48.82 -7.71 -2.99
C TYR A 184 48.82 -6.18 -2.99
N ASP A 185 49.88 -5.56 -3.51
CA ASP A 185 50.03 -4.10 -3.56
C ASP A 185 48.85 -3.39 -4.25
N TRP A 186 48.30 -3.98 -5.32
CA TRP A 186 47.14 -3.42 -6.01
C TRP A 186 45.88 -3.40 -5.13
N GLN A 187 45.73 -4.34 -4.19
CA GLN A 187 44.61 -4.34 -3.24
C GLN A 187 44.78 -3.28 -2.17
N GLN A 188 46.02 -2.98 -1.76
CA GLN A 188 46.30 -1.85 -0.86
C GLN A 188 45.89 -0.52 -1.52
N GLU A 189 46.18 -0.36 -2.81
CA GLU A 189 45.76 0.83 -3.56
C GLU A 189 44.22 0.92 -3.66
N GLN A 190 43.53 -0.20 -3.92
CA GLN A 190 42.06 -0.23 -3.95
C GLN A 190 41.45 0.07 -2.57
N LEU A 191 42.03 -0.47 -1.50
CA LEU A 191 41.58 -0.16 -0.13
C LEU A 191 41.71 1.34 0.15
N ALA A 192 42.88 1.94 -0.12
CA ALA A 192 43.10 3.37 0.11
C ALA A 192 42.13 4.26 -0.68
N LYS A 193 41.83 3.89 -1.94
CA LYS A 193 40.81 4.58 -2.76
C LYS A 193 39.41 4.46 -2.16
N ALA A 194 39.04 3.27 -1.70
CA ALA A 194 37.74 3.04 -1.08
C ALA A 194 37.61 3.79 0.26
N GLU A 195 38.68 3.84 1.06
CA GLU A 195 38.74 4.61 2.31
C GLU A 195 38.55 6.10 2.07
N ALA A 196 39.28 6.67 1.10
CA ALA A 196 39.13 8.08 0.73
C ALA A 196 37.71 8.41 0.26
N ARG A 197 37.16 7.58 -0.65
CA ARG A 197 35.79 7.76 -1.15
C ARG A 197 34.74 7.64 -0.03
N ALA A 198 34.89 6.68 0.87
CA ALA A 198 33.99 6.51 2.01
C ALA A 198 34.04 7.71 2.96
N ALA A 199 35.24 8.25 3.22
CA ALA A 199 35.41 9.47 4.02
C ALA A 199 34.77 10.70 3.37
N ASP A 200 35.01 10.93 2.08
CA ASP A 200 34.47 12.09 1.35
C ASP A 200 32.93 12.06 1.29
N THR A 201 32.36 10.89 1.01
CA THR A 201 30.90 10.74 0.93
C THR A 201 30.22 10.80 2.29
N LEU A 202 30.87 10.30 3.36
CA LEU A 202 30.38 10.45 4.73
C LEU A 202 30.39 11.91 5.16
N ALA A 203 31.46 12.66 4.87
CA ALA A 203 31.52 14.09 5.17
C ALA A 203 30.43 14.89 4.43
N ALA A 204 30.13 14.53 3.18
CA ALA A 204 29.04 15.13 2.43
C ALA A 204 27.65 14.81 3.03
N LEU A 205 27.47 13.58 3.56
CA LEU A 205 26.25 13.19 4.25
C LEU A 205 26.09 13.92 5.59
N ASP A 206 27.15 14.00 6.39
CA ASP A 206 27.16 14.70 7.68
C ASP A 206 26.70 16.16 7.51
N ALA A 207 27.23 16.85 6.49
CA ALA A 207 26.86 18.23 6.20
C ALA A 207 25.38 18.43 5.84
N GLY A 208 24.68 17.37 5.37
CA GLY A 208 23.25 17.42 5.06
C GLY A 208 22.35 17.05 6.24
N ILE A 209 22.87 16.34 7.24
CA ILE A 209 22.08 15.78 8.37
C ILE A 209 22.03 16.72 9.56
N ASP A 210 23.03 17.58 9.76
CA ASP A 210 23.04 18.58 10.84
C ASP A 210 21.78 19.47 10.83
N ASP A 211 21.11 19.59 9.68
CA ASP A 211 19.85 20.33 9.51
C ASP A 211 18.61 19.61 10.05
N TRP A 212 18.65 18.30 10.31
CA TRP A 212 17.42 17.52 10.61
C TRP A 212 16.98 17.58 12.06
N ASN A 213 17.90 17.86 12.98
CA ASN A 213 17.62 17.99 14.41
C ASN A 213 16.72 16.85 14.97
N ILE A 214 16.98 15.62 14.52
CA ILE A 214 16.25 14.41 14.94
C ILE A 214 17.25 13.30 15.27
N THR A 215 16.97 12.55 16.33
CA THR A 215 17.75 11.37 16.68
C THR A 215 17.28 10.13 15.90
N PHE A 216 18.13 9.10 15.83
CA PHE A 216 17.76 7.81 15.26
C PHE A 216 16.52 7.20 15.92
N ASP A 217 16.43 7.25 17.25
CA ASP A 217 15.29 6.67 17.98
C ASP A 217 13.99 7.41 17.69
N GLU A 218 14.03 8.74 17.55
CA GLU A 218 12.87 9.55 17.16
C GLU A 218 12.42 9.25 15.73
N ALA A 219 13.36 9.20 14.77
CA ALA A 219 13.06 8.86 13.39
C ALA A 219 12.47 7.44 13.28
N HIS A 220 13.05 6.48 14.00
CA HIS A 220 12.58 5.11 14.05
C HIS A 220 11.18 5.01 14.68
N ALA A 221 10.92 5.73 15.79
CA ALA A 221 9.62 5.75 16.44
C ALA A 221 8.53 6.35 15.52
N ALA A 222 8.84 7.45 14.83
CA ALA A 222 7.94 8.08 13.86
C ALA A 222 7.61 7.13 12.71
N TYR A 223 8.63 6.50 12.11
CA TYR A 223 8.46 5.49 11.07
C TYR A 223 7.60 4.31 11.55
N ARG A 224 7.88 3.74 12.72
CA ARG A 224 7.10 2.63 13.31
C ARG A 224 5.64 3.02 13.50
N LYS A 225 5.37 4.26 13.93
CA LYS A 225 4.02 4.76 14.10
C LYS A 225 3.30 4.88 12.74
N ALA A 226 3.95 5.45 11.73
CA ALA A 226 3.37 5.58 10.38
C ALA A 226 3.00 4.21 9.79
N VAL A 227 3.88 3.21 9.93
CA VAL A 227 3.61 1.83 9.50
C VAL A 227 2.43 1.22 10.25
N ALA A 228 2.38 1.38 11.58
CA ALA A 228 1.27 0.86 12.39
C ALA A 228 -0.08 1.50 12.01
N ASP A 229 -0.09 2.81 11.77
CA ASP A 229 -1.27 3.56 11.34
C ASP A 229 -1.76 3.09 9.97
N GLU A 230 -0.85 2.84 9.03
CA GLU A 230 -1.18 2.30 7.70
C GLU A 230 -1.73 0.88 7.77
N VAL A 231 -1.12 0.00 8.57
CA VAL A 231 -1.63 -1.36 8.79
C VAL A 231 -3.05 -1.32 9.35
N ALA A 232 -3.30 -0.44 10.33
CA ALA A 232 -4.63 -0.23 10.88
C ALA A 232 -5.62 0.31 9.84
N ARG A 233 -5.19 1.25 8.98
CA ARG A 233 -5.99 1.80 7.88
C ARG A 233 -6.39 0.73 6.87
N ARG A 234 -5.43 -0.09 6.41
CA ARG A 234 -5.69 -1.19 5.47
C ARG A 234 -6.63 -2.23 6.07
N ARG A 235 -6.47 -2.53 7.36
CA ARG A 235 -7.38 -3.42 8.08
C ARG A 235 -8.81 -2.87 8.09
N ARG A 236 -9.01 -1.60 8.47
CA ARG A 236 -10.33 -0.96 8.44
C ARG A 236 -10.98 -1.03 7.06
N HIS A 237 -10.22 -0.76 6.00
CA HIS A 237 -10.70 -0.88 4.62
C HIS A 237 -11.18 -2.29 4.27
N ARG A 238 -10.48 -3.33 4.74
CA ARG A 238 -10.87 -4.74 4.52
C ARG A 238 -12.10 -5.09 5.34
N ASP A 239 -12.13 -4.71 6.62
CA ASP A 239 -13.24 -4.99 7.54
C ASP A 239 -14.55 -4.32 7.07
N VAL A 240 -14.47 -3.06 6.61
CA VAL A 240 -15.62 -2.36 6.02
C VAL A 240 -16.10 -3.09 4.77
N ARG A 241 -15.21 -3.47 3.84
CA ARG A 241 -15.63 -4.20 2.63
C ARG A 241 -16.21 -5.57 2.93
N ALA A 242 -15.69 -6.28 3.92
CA ALA A 242 -16.28 -7.53 4.40
C ALA A 242 -17.72 -7.32 4.91
N THR A 243 -17.98 -6.19 5.60
CA THR A 243 -19.32 -5.80 6.04
C THR A 243 -20.21 -5.43 4.85
N LEU A 244 -19.71 -4.66 3.89
CA LEU A 244 -20.46 -4.26 2.69
C LEU A 244 -20.83 -5.47 1.82
N ALA A 245 -20.01 -6.52 1.79
CA ALA A 245 -20.30 -7.76 1.06
C ALA A 245 -21.51 -8.53 1.63
N GLN A 246 -21.90 -8.26 2.88
CA GLN A 246 -23.07 -8.87 3.53
C GLN A 246 -24.34 -8.04 3.38
N LEU A 247 -24.26 -6.89 2.71
CA LEU A 247 -25.42 -6.05 2.49
C LEU A 247 -26.47 -6.76 1.63
N PRO A 248 -27.77 -6.57 1.91
CA PRO A 248 -28.80 -7.12 1.05
C PRO A 248 -28.74 -6.48 -0.33
N GLN A 249 -29.07 -7.27 -1.35
CA GLN A 249 -29.35 -6.74 -2.67
C GLN A 249 -30.72 -6.04 -2.66
N LEU A 250 -30.74 -4.78 -3.05
CA LEU A 250 -31.94 -3.97 -3.22
C LEU A 250 -32.45 -4.11 -4.65
N PHE A 251 -33.71 -4.50 -4.78
CA PHE A 251 -34.41 -4.51 -6.05
C PHE A 251 -34.97 -3.13 -6.37
N ILE A 252 -34.69 -2.67 -7.59
CA ILE A 252 -35.23 -1.45 -8.16
C ILE A 252 -36.09 -1.85 -9.34
N ALA A 253 -37.36 -1.43 -9.31
CA ALA A 253 -38.28 -1.71 -10.41
C ALA A 253 -37.83 -0.94 -11.67
N VAL A 254 -37.77 -1.67 -12.79
CA VAL A 254 -37.50 -1.14 -14.14
C VAL A 254 -38.79 -0.68 -14.78
#